data_AF-A0A1H4UPF8-F1
#
_entry.id   AF-A0A1H4UPF8-F1
#
_cell.length_a   1.000
_cell.length_b   1.000
_cell.length_c   1.000
_cell.angle_alpha   90.00
_cell.angle_beta   90.00
_cell.angle_gamma   90.00
#
_symmetry.space_group_name_H-M   'P 1'
#
loop_
_entity.id
_entity.type
_entity.pdbx_description
1 polymer ?
#
loop_
_entity_poly.entity_id
_entity_poly.type
_entity_poly.pdbx_seq_one_letter_code
_entity_poly.pdbx_strand_id
1 'polypeptide(L)'
;MTEQFTLVGSGRTFAAVRFSDPWDGWAVPVVTIQQLTELVESVPGATLRWDGDVAVVNEERYPADGDGLYLLEAGFELLKVVPDGAPPFTFTGDWHSAGAYRCWGFDKPWNGWDTPIVDRETLEAVVGDLDDDSLRWDGQVAVIRREGENEQVRLEPDAGGKYHLGELGWCFTSADG
;
A
#
# COMPACT_ATOMS: atom_id res chain seq x y z
N MET A 1 -0.60 6.02 6.52
CA MET A 1 -1.42 5.20 7.42
C MET A 1 -0.61 3.97 7.81
N THR A 2 -0.85 3.38 8.98
CA THR A 2 -0.24 2.09 9.31
C THR A 2 -1.02 0.99 8.60
N GLU A 3 -0.34 0.24 7.73
CA GLU A 3 -0.88 -0.95 7.08
C GLU A 3 -1.32 -1.98 8.12
N GLN A 4 -2.42 -2.69 7.88
CA GLN A 4 -2.97 -3.65 8.83
C GLN A 4 -3.29 -4.99 8.17
N PHE A 5 -3.19 -6.07 8.93
CA PHE A 5 -3.58 -7.40 8.51
C PHE A 5 -4.30 -8.16 9.64
N THR A 6 -4.95 -9.26 9.29
CA THR A 6 -5.56 -10.19 10.24
C THR A 6 -5.21 -11.62 9.87
N LEU A 7 -5.12 -12.48 10.88
CA LEU A 7 -5.11 -13.93 10.70
C LEU A 7 -6.54 -14.43 10.53
N VAL A 8 -6.79 -15.29 9.54
CA VAL A 8 -8.11 -15.89 9.30
C VAL A 8 -8.67 -16.49 10.59
N GLY A 9 -9.92 -16.11 10.92
CA GLY A 9 -10.61 -16.60 12.11
C GLY A 9 -10.16 -15.99 13.45
N SER A 10 -9.12 -15.16 13.49
CA SER A 10 -8.64 -14.56 14.74
C SER A 10 -9.54 -13.43 15.27
N GLY A 11 -10.26 -12.72 14.39
CA GLY A 11 -11.00 -11.51 14.73
C GLY A 11 -10.12 -10.36 15.25
N ARG A 12 -8.80 -10.47 15.12
CA ARG A 12 -7.82 -9.51 15.64
C ARG A 12 -7.00 -8.92 14.51
N THR A 13 -6.71 -7.64 14.64
CA THR A 13 -5.91 -6.86 13.69
C THR A 13 -4.51 -6.64 14.21
N PHE A 14 -3.54 -6.68 13.31
CA PHE A 14 -2.13 -6.44 13.56
C PHE A 14 -1.62 -5.36 12.62
N ALA A 15 -0.64 -4.60 13.07
CA ALA A 15 0.04 -3.62 12.23
C ALA A 15 1.13 -4.30 11.39
N ALA A 16 1.26 -3.88 10.13
CA ALA A 16 2.38 -4.17 9.25
C ALA A 16 3.17 -2.89 8.99
N VAL A 17 4.46 -3.05 8.67
CA VAL A 17 5.28 -1.95 8.14
C VAL A 17 4.93 -1.69 6.68
N ARG A 18 4.84 -2.77 5.90
CA ARG A 18 4.44 -2.77 4.48
C ARG A 18 3.96 -4.17 4.11
N PHE A 19 3.57 -4.37 2.86
CA PHE A 19 3.32 -5.69 2.27
C PHE A 19 4.26 -5.95 1.11
N SER A 20 4.68 -7.19 0.91
CA SER A 20 5.23 -7.63 -0.36
C SER A 20 4.12 -8.14 -1.28
N ASP A 21 4.54 -8.71 -2.42
CA ASP A 21 3.66 -9.46 -3.29
C ASP A 21 2.94 -10.58 -2.52
N PRO A 22 1.66 -10.84 -2.80
CA PRO A 22 0.91 -11.94 -2.21
C PRO A 22 1.57 -13.29 -2.51
N TRP A 23 1.50 -14.21 -1.55
CA TRP A 23 1.99 -15.58 -1.69
C TRP A 23 0.84 -16.56 -1.49
N ASP A 24 0.61 -17.44 -2.46
CA ASP A 24 -0.48 -18.43 -2.46
C ASP A 24 -1.88 -17.81 -2.17
N GLY A 25 -2.10 -16.59 -2.65
CA GLY A 25 -3.35 -15.84 -2.43
C GLY A 25 -3.46 -15.13 -1.08
N TRP A 26 -2.46 -15.25 -0.21
CA TRP A 26 -2.42 -14.62 1.11
C TRP A 26 -1.60 -13.33 1.11
N ALA A 27 -1.95 -12.43 2.02
CA ALA A 27 -1.18 -11.23 2.25
C ALA A 27 0.17 -11.58 2.90
N VAL A 28 1.24 -10.93 2.46
CA VAL A 28 2.59 -11.15 2.99
C VAL A 28 3.05 -9.85 3.68
N PRO A 29 2.70 -9.65 4.96
CA PRO A 29 3.11 -8.47 5.69
C PRO A 29 4.59 -8.55 6.03
N VAL A 30 5.25 -7.40 5.95
CA VAL A 30 6.57 -7.15 6.51
C VAL A 30 6.38 -6.54 7.88
N VAL A 31 6.94 -7.17 8.92
CA VAL A 31 6.68 -6.82 10.31
C VAL A 31 7.95 -6.64 11.12
N THR A 32 7.87 -5.88 12.21
CA THR A 32 8.93 -5.78 13.23
C THR A 32 8.93 -6.99 14.17
N ILE A 33 10.00 -7.15 14.95
CA ILE A 33 10.08 -8.14 16.04
C ILE A 33 8.88 -8.04 16.99
N GLN A 34 8.47 -6.82 17.36
CA GLN A 34 7.34 -6.60 18.26
C GLN A 34 6.04 -7.11 17.63
N GLN A 35 5.74 -6.71 16.39
CA GLN A 35 4.54 -7.12 15.68
C GLN A 35 4.49 -8.64 15.44
N LEU A 36 5.62 -9.27 15.11
CA LEU A 36 5.71 -10.73 14.98
C LEU A 36 5.45 -11.42 16.32
N THR A 37 6.03 -10.93 17.41
CA THR A 37 5.82 -11.49 18.75
C THR A 37 4.35 -11.40 19.15
N GLU A 38 3.72 -10.24 18.96
CA GLU A 38 2.29 -10.05 19.24
C GLU A 38 1.39 -10.97 18.40
N LEU A 39 1.73 -11.20 17.13
CA LEU A 39 1.03 -12.14 16.26
C LEU A 39 1.13 -13.57 16.81
N VAL A 40 2.33 -14.09 17.05
CA VAL A 40 2.52 -15.47 17.51
C VAL A 40 1.85 -15.70 18.86
N GLU A 41 1.98 -14.77 19.81
CA GLU A 41 1.34 -14.87 21.13
C GLU A 41 -0.19 -14.91 21.05
N SER A 42 -0.78 -14.41 19.96
CA SER A 42 -2.22 -14.47 19.72
C SER A 42 -2.71 -15.83 19.19
N VAL A 43 -1.80 -16.68 18.69
CA VAL A 43 -2.13 -17.96 18.05
C VAL A 43 -1.98 -19.10 19.07
N PRO A 44 -3.08 -19.77 19.49
CA PRO A 44 -3.00 -20.85 20.46
C PRO A 44 -2.08 -21.98 19.98
N GLY A 45 -1.08 -22.30 20.81
CA GLY A 45 -0.12 -23.38 20.53
C GLY A 45 1.03 -23.00 19.60
N ALA A 46 1.06 -21.78 19.07
CA ALA A 46 2.22 -21.28 18.33
C ALA A 46 3.40 -21.02 19.28
N THR A 47 4.61 -21.22 18.79
CA THR A 47 5.85 -20.96 19.51
C THR A 47 6.74 -20.03 18.70
N LEU A 48 7.43 -19.10 19.36
CA LEU A 48 8.42 -18.21 18.74
C LEU A 48 9.75 -18.38 19.46
N ARG A 49 10.81 -18.61 18.70
CA ARG A 49 12.20 -18.55 19.18
C ARG A 49 13.06 -17.81 18.18
N TRP A 50 14.19 -17.30 18.65
CA TRP A 50 15.15 -16.54 17.85
C TRP A 50 16.42 -17.36 17.65
N ASP A 51 16.90 -17.44 16.40
CA ASP A 51 18.15 -18.06 16.00
C ASP A 51 19.01 -17.01 15.27
N GLY A 52 19.69 -16.18 16.06
CA GLY A 52 20.33 -14.96 15.53
C GLY A 52 19.29 -13.95 15.04
N ASP A 53 19.39 -13.57 13.78
CA ASP A 53 18.46 -12.69 13.08
C ASP A 53 17.27 -13.43 12.44
N VAL A 54 17.18 -14.75 12.62
CA VAL A 54 16.08 -15.56 12.10
C VAL A 54 15.03 -15.78 13.18
N ALA A 55 13.79 -15.39 12.89
CA ALA A 55 12.63 -15.80 13.69
C ALA A 55 12.26 -17.23 13.32
N VAL A 56 12.03 -18.10 14.30
CA VAL A 56 11.50 -19.44 14.06
C VAL A 56 10.15 -19.55 14.74
N VAL A 57 9.08 -19.62 13.93
CA VAL A 57 7.72 -19.83 14.42
C VAL A 57 7.31 -21.27 14.18
N ASN A 58 7.09 -22.02 15.26
CA ASN A 58 6.96 -23.47 15.22
C ASN A 58 8.20 -24.11 14.56
N GLU A 59 8.10 -24.47 13.27
CA GLU A 59 9.19 -25.02 12.46
C GLU A 59 9.60 -24.10 11.30
N GLU A 60 8.81 -23.06 11.01
CA GLU A 60 9.03 -22.14 9.90
C GLU A 60 10.06 -21.08 10.26
N ARG A 61 10.95 -20.76 9.31
CA ARG A 61 12.07 -19.84 9.50
C ARG A 61 11.86 -18.57 8.69
N TYR A 62 11.89 -17.43 9.36
CA TYR A 62 11.76 -16.10 8.75
C TYR A 62 13.06 -15.33 8.98
N PRO A 63 13.98 -15.29 7.99
CA PRO A 63 15.16 -14.45 8.07
C PRO A 63 14.79 -12.96 8.03
N ALA A 64 15.60 -12.11 8.67
CA ALA A 64 15.40 -10.68 8.62
C ALA A 64 15.75 -10.09 7.25
N ASP A 65 14.92 -9.20 6.72
CA ASP A 65 15.15 -8.40 5.51
C ASP A 65 15.95 -7.14 5.88
N GLY A 66 17.25 -7.30 6.19
CA GLY A 66 18.26 -6.24 6.33
C GLY A 66 18.11 -5.24 7.51
N ASP A 67 16.89 -4.81 7.80
CA ASP A 67 16.51 -3.73 8.72
C ASP A 67 15.82 -4.26 9.99
N GLY A 68 16.00 -5.54 10.31
CA GLY A 68 15.29 -6.20 11.43
C GLY A 68 13.79 -6.36 11.19
N LEU A 69 13.41 -6.41 9.91
CA LEU A 69 12.05 -6.66 9.44
C LEU A 69 11.90 -8.11 9.01
N TYR A 70 10.72 -8.69 9.20
CA TYR A 70 10.42 -10.08 8.93
C TYR A 70 9.30 -10.19 7.92
N LEU A 71 9.55 -10.94 6.85
CA LEU A 71 8.59 -11.20 5.79
C LEU A 71 7.78 -12.46 6.13
N LEU A 72 6.46 -12.33 6.32
CA LEU A 72 5.60 -13.47 6.71
C LEU A 72 4.99 -14.16 5.49
N GLU A 73 5.82 -14.83 4.69
CA GLU A 73 5.41 -15.47 3.42
C GLU A 73 4.75 -16.85 3.56
N ALA A 74 4.87 -17.49 4.72
CA ALA A 74 4.36 -18.83 4.97
C ALA A 74 3.89 -19.02 6.41
N GLY A 75 3.24 -20.14 6.70
CA GLY A 75 2.85 -20.55 8.06
C GLY A 75 1.60 -19.86 8.62
N PHE A 76 1.06 -18.85 7.92
CA PHE A 76 -0.15 -18.13 8.32
C PHE A 76 -1.07 -17.84 7.13
N GLU A 77 -2.38 -17.91 7.37
CA GLU A 77 -3.40 -17.43 6.45
C GLU A 77 -3.74 -15.97 6.78
N LEU A 78 -3.04 -15.02 6.14
CA LEU A 78 -3.12 -13.60 6.47
C LEU A 78 -3.89 -12.82 5.41
N LEU A 79 -4.76 -11.91 5.85
CA LEU A 79 -5.54 -11.02 4.99
C LEU A 79 -5.18 -9.57 5.28
N LYS A 80 -5.01 -8.75 4.23
CA LYS A 80 -4.92 -7.28 4.40
C LYS A 80 -6.22 -6.78 5.00
N VAL A 81 -6.14 -5.94 6.02
CA VAL A 81 -7.30 -5.29 6.61
C VAL A 81 -7.49 -3.95 5.94
N VAL A 82 -8.67 -3.80 5.38
CA VAL A 82 -9.12 -2.56 4.76
C VAL A 82 -9.83 -1.76 5.85
N PRO A 83 -9.32 -0.60 6.29
CA PRO A 83 -10.03 0.20 7.28
C PRO A 83 -11.44 0.55 6.79
N ASP A 84 -12.40 0.61 7.73
CA ASP A 84 -13.73 1.13 7.43
C ASP A 84 -13.61 2.56 6.90
N GLY A 85 -14.22 2.81 5.74
CA GLY A 85 -14.10 4.09 5.06
C GLY A 85 -12.77 4.29 4.32
N ALA A 86 -12.00 3.24 4.05
CA ALA A 86 -10.93 3.31 3.05
C ALA A 86 -11.52 3.40 1.63
N PRO A 87 -10.75 3.92 0.65
CA PRO A 87 -11.20 3.96 -0.73
C PRO A 87 -11.43 2.53 -1.24
N PRO A 88 -12.58 2.24 -1.89
CA PRO A 88 -13.02 0.87 -2.16
C PRO A 88 -12.43 0.27 -3.44
N PHE A 89 -11.77 1.08 -4.27
CA PHE A 89 -11.22 0.64 -5.56
C PHE A 89 -9.70 0.67 -5.53
N THR A 90 -9.07 -0.02 -6.48
CA THR A 90 -7.63 -0.03 -6.68
C THR A 90 -7.23 0.26 -8.12
N PHE A 91 -6.06 0.87 -8.30
CA PHE A 91 -5.50 1.18 -9.62
C PHE A 91 -3.98 1.05 -9.64
N THR A 92 -3.41 0.86 -10.82
CA THR A 92 -1.97 0.89 -11.09
C THR A 92 -1.63 1.97 -12.12
N GLY A 93 -0.36 2.34 -12.16
CA GLY A 93 0.23 3.17 -13.20
C GLY A 93 1.16 2.38 -14.13
N ASP A 94 1.41 2.88 -15.34
CA ASP A 94 2.37 2.28 -16.26
C ASP A 94 3.85 2.56 -15.88
N TRP A 95 4.08 3.49 -14.95
CA TRP A 95 5.40 3.91 -14.50
C TRP A 95 6.09 2.95 -13.52
N HIS A 96 5.38 2.07 -12.81
CA HIS A 96 6.03 1.14 -11.90
C HIS A 96 5.18 -0.12 -11.59
N SER A 97 5.84 -1.26 -11.43
CA SER A 97 5.26 -2.51 -10.89
C SER A 97 5.08 -2.52 -9.36
N ALA A 98 5.13 -1.37 -8.66
CA ALA A 98 5.29 -1.27 -7.20
C ALA A 98 4.03 -1.65 -6.39
N GLY A 99 2.94 -1.99 -7.06
CA GLY A 99 1.68 -2.39 -6.43
C GLY A 99 0.54 -1.47 -6.83
N ALA A 100 -0.67 -1.81 -6.37
CA ALA A 100 -1.87 -1.03 -6.63
C ALA A 100 -2.11 0.00 -5.52
N TYR A 101 -2.49 1.21 -5.91
CA TYR A 101 -2.98 2.26 -5.02
C TYR A 101 -4.49 2.16 -4.86
N ARG A 102 -5.03 2.82 -3.83
CA ARG A 102 -6.48 2.87 -3.60
C ARG A 102 -7.09 4.16 -4.14
N CYS A 103 -8.29 4.09 -4.69
CA CYS A 103 -9.04 5.27 -5.12
C CYS A 103 -10.52 5.20 -4.69
N TRP A 104 -11.13 6.37 -4.63
CA TRP A 104 -12.53 6.56 -4.25
C TRP A 104 -13.50 6.29 -5.39
N GLY A 105 -12.97 6.23 -6.61
CA GLY A 105 -13.70 5.99 -7.83
C GLY A 105 -12.85 6.36 -9.03
N PHE A 106 -13.49 6.38 -10.19
CA PHE A 106 -12.90 6.79 -11.45
C PHE A 106 -13.82 7.81 -12.12
N ASP A 107 -13.23 8.85 -12.71
CA ASP A 107 -13.93 9.74 -13.62
C ASP A 107 -14.20 9.06 -14.97
N LYS A 108 -14.69 9.86 -15.93
CA LYS A 108 -14.77 9.44 -17.32
C LYS A 108 -13.37 9.10 -17.85
N PRO A 109 -13.17 7.93 -18.47
CA PRO A 109 -11.88 7.56 -19.06
C PRO A 109 -11.33 8.61 -20.03
N TRP A 110 -10.01 8.74 -20.06
CA TRP A 110 -9.28 9.64 -20.94
C TRP A 110 -8.35 8.85 -21.85
N ASN A 111 -8.53 8.97 -23.18
CA ASN A 111 -7.79 8.19 -24.18
C ASN A 111 -7.79 6.67 -23.95
N GLY A 112 -8.84 6.13 -23.32
CA GLY A 112 -8.96 4.71 -23.01
C GLY A 112 -8.33 4.29 -21.68
N TRP A 113 -7.72 5.23 -20.95
CA TRP A 113 -7.17 5.01 -19.62
C TRP A 113 -8.14 5.41 -18.52
N ASP A 114 -8.04 4.73 -17.39
CA ASP A 114 -8.81 5.05 -16.20
C ASP A 114 -8.35 6.39 -15.59
N THR A 115 -9.21 7.02 -14.80
CA THR A 115 -8.98 8.36 -14.25
C THR A 115 -9.31 8.34 -12.75
N PRO A 116 -8.42 7.79 -11.91
CA PRO A 116 -8.69 7.58 -10.50
C PRO A 116 -8.91 8.90 -9.74
N ILE A 117 -9.79 8.83 -8.75
CA ILE A 117 -10.09 9.91 -7.81
C ILE A 117 -9.49 9.53 -6.46
N VAL A 118 -8.54 10.32 -5.97
CA VAL A 118 -7.71 9.96 -4.81
C VAL A 118 -7.80 11.01 -3.70
N ASP A 119 -7.45 10.64 -2.47
CA ASP A 119 -7.21 11.65 -1.45
C ASP A 119 -5.76 12.16 -1.51
N ARG A 120 -5.47 13.13 -0.64
CA ARG A 120 -4.15 13.77 -0.54
C ARG A 120 -3.03 12.78 -0.26
N GLU A 121 -3.25 11.86 0.68
CA GLU A 121 -2.23 10.90 1.09
C GLU A 121 -1.90 9.94 -0.05
N THR A 122 -2.92 9.45 -0.74
CA THR A 122 -2.74 8.61 -1.92
C THR A 122 -2.04 9.38 -3.04
N LEU A 123 -2.38 10.65 -3.28
CA LEU A 123 -1.68 11.46 -4.28
C LEU A 123 -0.19 11.65 -3.92
N GLU A 124 0.12 11.91 -2.66
CA GLU A 124 1.50 12.01 -2.17
C GLU A 124 2.27 10.70 -2.40
N ALA A 125 1.66 9.55 -2.14
CA ALA A 125 2.25 8.24 -2.40
C ALA A 125 2.49 8.01 -3.90
N VAL A 126 1.49 8.27 -4.74
CA VAL A 126 1.60 8.09 -6.20
C VAL A 126 2.73 8.93 -6.78
N VAL A 127 2.84 10.21 -6.41
CA VAL A 127 3.93 11.06 -6.93
C VAL A 127 5.27 10.70 -6.29
N GLY A 128 5.28 10.26 -5.04
CA GLY A 128 6.51 9.81 -4.36
C GLY A 128 7.17 8.60 -5.01
N ASP A 129 6.39 7.77 -5.71
CA ASP A 129 6.87 6.60 -6.46
C ASP A 129 7.26 6.93 -7.92
N LEU A 130 7.12 8.18 -8.36
CA LEU A 130 7.62 8.65 -9.65
C LEU A 130 9.05 9.19 -9.49
N ASP A 131 10.01 8.60 -10.19
CA ASP A 131 11.42 8.99 -10.09
C ASP A 131 11.68 10.46 -10.50
N ASP A 132 10.90 10.96 -11.44
CA ASP A 132 11.15 12.21 -12.16
C ASP A 132 10.14 13.34 -11.80
N ASP A 133 9.07 13.02 -11.08
CA ASP A 133 8.00 13.98 -10.79
C ASP A 133 8.09 14.48 -9.35
N SER A 134 7.76 15.77 -9.16
CA SER A 134 7.78 16.39 -7.83
C SER A 134 6.43 16.99 -7.47
N LEU A 135 6.00 16.74 -6.23
CA LEU A 135 4.78 17.30 -5.65
C LEU A 135 5.13 18.39 -4.63
N ARG A 136 4.46 19.53 -4.75
CA ARG A 136 4.39 20.53 -3.67
C ARG A 136 2.95 20.97 -3.45
N TRP A 137 2.70 21.54 -2.28
CA TRP A 137 1.38 22.01 -1.89
C TRP A 137 1.29 23.54 -1.84
N ASP A 138 0.23 24.08 -2.43
CA ASP A 138 -0.17 25.48 -2.36
C ASP A 138 -1.53 25.55 -1.65
N GLY A 139 -1.49 25.49 -0.32
CA GLY A 139 -2.67 25.24 0.50
C GLY A 139 -3.24 23.84 0.26
N GLN A 140 -4.43 23.79 -0.34
CA GLN A 140 -5.08 22.54 -0.75
C GLN A 140 -4.82 22.19 -2.22
N VAL A 141 -4.17 23.05 -2.99
CA VAL A 141 -3.88 22.76 -4.39
C VAL A 141 -2.59 21.94 -4.48
N ALA A 142 -2.66 20.77 -5.11
CA ALA A 142 -1.48 20.01 -5.47
C ALA A 142 -0.84 20.65 -6.70
N VAL A 143 0.45 20.94 -6.62
CA VAL A 143 1.22 21.46 -7.75
C VAL A 143 2.28 20.44 -8.10
N ILE A 144 2.09 19.79 -9.25
CA ILE A 144 2.95 18.72 -9.74
C ILE A 144 3.80 19.28 -10.87
N ARG A 145 5.11 19.05 -10.77
CA ARG A 145 6.08 19.39 -11.80
C ARG A 145 6.70 18.12 -12.31
N ARG A 146 6.64 17.90 -13.63
CA ARG A 146 7.30 16.80 -14.30
C ARG A 146 8.71 17.17 -14.72
N GLU A 147 9.65 16.25 -14.62
CA GLU A 147 10.98 16.46 -15.17
C GLU A 147 10.92 16.61 -16.69
N GLY A 148 11.77 17.48 -17.24
CA GLY A 148 11.80 17.77 -18.67
C GLY A 148 10.68 18.67 -19.20
N GLU A 149 9.62 18.91 -18.42
CA GLU A 149 8.55 19.84 -18.75
C GLU A 149 8.71 21.20 -18.03
N ASN A 150 8.42 22.28 -18.74
CA ASN A 150 8.39 23.63 -18.15
C ASN A 150 7.04 23.97 -17.52
N GLU A 151 6.05 23.09 -17.66
CA GLU A 151 4.69 23.29 -17.21
C GLU A 151 4.47 22.63 -15.83
N GLN A 152 3.63 23.27 -15.01
CA GLN A 152 3.19 22.72 -13.74
C GLN A 152 1.70 22.41 -13.86
N VAL A 153 1.30 21.20 -13.49
CA VAL A 153 -0.12 20.86 -13.39
C VAL A 153 -0.59 21.23 -11.97
N ARG A 154 -1.71 21.94 -11.90
CA ARG A 154 -2.35 22.31 -10.63
C ARG A 154 -3.64 21.49 -10.50
N LEU A 155 -3.69 20.60 -9.52
CA LEU A 155 -4.90 19.86 -9.20
C LEU A 155 -5.57 20.50 -7.98
N GLU A 156 -6.77 21.02 -8.20
CA GLU A 156 -7.64 21.46 -7.12
C GLU A 156 -8.45 20.26 -6.60
N PRO A 157 -8.66 20.14 -5.28
CA PRO A 157 -9.54 19.12 -4.76
C PRO A 157 -10.99 19.48 -5.03
N ASP A 158 -11.83 18.46 -5.16
CA ASP A 158 -13.28 18.59 -5.21
C ASP A 158 -13.86 19.04 -3.85
N ALA A 159 -15.18 19.17 -3.79
CA ALA A 159 -15.90 19.52 -2.57
C ALA A 159 -15.72 18.49 -1.42
N GLY A 160 -15.29 17.26 -1.75
CA GLY A 160 -14.97 16.19 -0.80
C GLY A 160 -13.48 16.09 -0.44
N GLY A 161 -12.65 17.04 -0.88
CA GLY A 161 -11.21 17.04 -0.63
C GLY A 161 -10.44 16.00 -1.45
N LYS A 162 -10.98 15.55 -2.59
CA LYS A 162 -10.40 14.51 -3.45
C LYS A 162 -9.84 15.09 -4.73
N TYR A 163 -8.77 14.49 -5.24
CA TYR A 163 -8.04 14.93 -6.42
C TYR A 163 -8.35 14.00 -7.58
N HIS A 164 -8.70 14.59 -8.71
CA HIS A 164 -9.06 13.89 -9.94
C HIS A 164 -7.82 13.78 -10.82
N LEU A 165 -7.28 12.56 -10.98
CA LEU A 165 -5.98 12.38 -11.64
C LEU A 165 -6.04 12.43 -13.17
N GLY A 166 -7.25 12.53 -13.76
CA GLY A 166 -7.42 12.57 -15.21
C GLY A 166 -6.75 13.75 -15.91
N GLU A 167 -6.49 14.84 -15.20
CA GLU A 167 -5.80 16.03 -15.76
C GLU A 167 -4.28 15.86 -15.85
N LEU A 168 -3.72 14.81 -15.23
CA LEU A 168 -2.29 14.53 -15.26
C LEU A 168 -1.85 13.87 -16.56
N GLY A 169 -2.76 13.31 -17.36
CA GLY A 169 -2.38 12.64 -18.62
C GLY A 169 -1.44 11.44 -18.44
N TRP A 170 -1.31 10.92 -17.21
CA TRP A 170 -0.68 9.63 -16.94
C TRP A 170 -1.63 8.48 -17.33
N CYS A 171 -1.07 7.30 -17.56
CA CYS A 171 -1.84 6.11 -17.93
C CYS A 171 -2.15 5.27 -16.68
N PHE A 172 -3.41 5.27 -16.25
CA PHE A 172 -3.87 4.45 -15.12
C PHE A 172 -4.71 3.27 -15.60
N THR A 173 -4.63 2.15 -14.88
CA THR A 173 -5.49 0.97 -15.09
C THR A 173 -6.11 0.54 -13.77
N SER A 174 -7.41 0.28 -13.76
CA SER A 174 -8.09 -0.37 -12.64
C SER A 174 -7.45 -1.73 -12.34
N ALA A 175 -7.15 -1.99 -11.08
CA ALA A 175 -6.62 -3.26 -10.62
C ALA A 175 -7.71 -4.20 -10.06
N ASP A 176 -8.98 -3.75 -10.07
CA ASP A 176 -10.10 -4.50 -9.50
C ASP A 176 -10.74 -5.54 -10.46
N GLY A 177 -10.19 -5.70 -11.68
CA GLY A 177 -10.60 -6.73 -12.66
C GLY A 177 -11.39 -6.23 -13.86
#